data_AF-A0A9D4SP69-F1
#
_entry.id   AF-A0A9D4SP69-F1
#
_cell.length_a   1.000
_cell.length_b   1.000
_cell.length_c   1.000
_cell.angle_alpha   90.00
_cell.angle_beta   90.00
_cell.angle_gamma   90.00
#
_symmetry.space_group_name_H-M   'P 1'
#
loop_
_entity.id
_entity.type
_entity.pdbx_description
1 polymer ?
#
loop_
_entity_poly.entity_id
_entity_poly.type
_entity_poly.pdbx_seq_one_letter_code
_entity_poly.pdbx_strand_id
1 'polypeptide(L)'
;MGLTASHPREVNGPLGAATVHTRSESSEQQKSPPSECPMHGLCDEITGQSSKDKPQQPYRSECPMTAAASGDDINPANMMPSPNQQPAPDQPFPLPTERQRSRIPKAGGAEGETWEYPSQQMFWNAMLRKGWKWREADLKPEDMAHIIRIHNANNDHAWEEVLKWEALHAKECCTPRLKKFGGKATDYSPRARIRSWLGYELPFDRHDWIVDRCGKEVRYVIDYYDGGMVNAESSRFALLDVRPAFDSFENIWDRMKVAWWRWTVASEPESISETVQSQQQGTAASH
;
A
#
# COMPACT_ATOMS: atom_id res chain seq x y z
N MET A 1 -10.77 -52.52 -14.78
CA MET A 1 -9.85 -53.26 -13.89
C MET A 1 -9.13 -52.24 -13.01
N GLY A 2 -9.30 -52.33 -11.70
CA GLY A 2 -8.44 -51.76 -10.63
C GLY A 2 -8.18 -50.25 -10.61
N LEU A 3 -9.00 -49.48 -9.88
CA LEU A 3 -8.56 -48.19 -9.30
C LEU A 3 -7.72 -48.51 -8.05
N THR A 4 -6.41 -48.30 -8.11
CA THR A 4 -5.55 -48.36 -6.92
C THR A 4 -5.74 -47.08 -6.11
N ALA A 5 -6.38 -47.18 -4.95
CA ALA A 5 -6.48 -46.08 -3.99
C ALA A 5 -5.08 -45.77 -3.40
N SER A 6 -4.58 -44.55 -3.63
CA SER A 6 -3.35 -44.06 -3.02
C SER A 6 -3.55 -43.90 -1.51
N HIS A 7 -2.72 -44.58 -0.72
CA HIS A 7 -2.76 -44.49 0.73
C HIS A 7 -2.05 -43.20 1.22
N PRO A 8 -2.61 -42.48 2.21
CA PRO A 8 -1.91 -41.39 2.86
C PRO A 8 -0.64 -41.88 3.58
N ARG A 9 0.44 -41.10 3.52
CA ARG A 9 1.63 -41.29 4.36
C ARG A 9 1.59 -40.29 5.51
N GLU A 10 1.61 -40.79 6.73
CA GLU A 10 1.85 -39.98 7.94
C GLU A 10 3.34 -39.77 8.15
N VAL A 11 3.72 -38.54 8.49
CA VAL A 11 5.10 -38.18 8.84
C VAL A 11 5.07 -37.52 10.21
N ASN A 12 5.87 -38.02 11.15
CA ASN A 12 5.92 -37.56 12.54
C ASN A 12 7.10 -36.61 12.78
N GLY A 13 6.82 -35.46 13.41
CA GLY A 13 7.81 -34.48 13.84
C GLY A 13 7.57 -33.98 15.28
N PRO A 14 8.48 -33.16 15.83
CA PRO A 14 8.46 -32.73 17.24
C PRO A 14 7.28 -31.82 17.62
N LEU A 15 6.42 -31.47 16.66
CA LEU A 15 5.21 -30.66 16.84
C LEU A 15 3.90 -31.40 16.46
N GLY A 16 3.97 -32.72 16.23
CA GLY A 16 2.80 -33.57 15.91
C GLY A 16 2.83 -34.22 14.53
N ALA A 17 1.89 -35.14 14.29
CA ALA A 17 1.75 -35.89 13.04
C ALA A 17 0.93 -35.12 12.00
N ALA A 18 1.40 -35.04 10.75
CA ALA A 18 0.65 -34.46 9.64
C ALA A 18 0.45 -35.48 8.51
N THR A 19 -0.77 -35.54 7.97
CA THR A 19 -1.15 -36.44 6.87
C THR A 19 -1.09 -35.67 5.54
N VAL A 20 -0.30 -36.14 4.58
CA VAL A 20 -0.12 -35.50 3.27
C VAL A 20 -0.81 -36.32 2.17
N HIS A 21 -1.66 -35.67 1.37
CA HIS A 21 -2.29 -36.25 0.18
C HIS A 21 -1.72 -35.62 -1.09
N THR A 22 -1.18 -36.44 -2.01
CA THR A 22 -0.72 -36.00 -3.34
C THR A 22 -1.81 -36.22 -4.37
N ARG A 23 -2.17 -35.20 -5.17
CA ARG A 23 -3.18 -35.30 -6.24
C ARG A 23 -2.53 -35.19 -7.63
N SER A 24 -2.99 -36.06 -8.54
CA SER A 24 -2.62 -36.17 -9.95
C SER A 24 -3.04 -34.95 -10.77
N GLU A 25 -2.15 -34.47 -11.64
CA GLU A 25 -2.35 -33.35 -12.57
C GLU A 25 -3.18 -33.77 -13.80
N SER A 26 -4.06 -32.86 -14.25
CA SER A 26 -4.59 -32.84 -15.62
C SER A 26 -4.61 -31.40 -16.11
N SER A 27 -4.03 -31.20 -17.29
CA SER A 27 -3.68 -29.94 -17.93
C SER A 27 -4.85 -29.21 -18.57
N GLU A 28 -5.02 -27.92 -18.27
CA GLU A 28 -5.56 -26.90 -19.19
C GLU A 28 -4.96 -25.53 -18.81
N GLN A 29 -4.22 -24.93 -19.75
CA GLN A 29 -3.50 -23.66 -19.57
C GLN A 29 -4.42 -22.48 -19.91
N GLN A 30 -4.79 -21.68 -18.90
CA GLN A 30 -5.34 -20.33 -19.09
C GLN A 30 -4.38 -19.31 -18.45
N LYS A 31 -4.09 -18.24 -19.20
CA LYS A 31 -3.08 -17.23 -18.88
C LYS A 31 -3.66 -16.15 -17.97
N SER A 32 -3.14 -16.07 -16.75
CA SER A 32 -3.35 -14.94 -15.82
C SER A 32 -2.48 -13.72 -16.21
N PRO A 33 -2.88 -12.49 -15.81
CA PRO A 33 -2.12 -11.27 -16.06
C PRO A 33 -0.81 -11.22 -15.24
N PRO A 34 0.19 -10.42 -15.68
CA PRO A 34 1.54 -10.45 -15.11
C PRO A 34 1.63 -9.73 -13.75
N SER A 35 2.34 -10.36 -12.80
CA SER A 35 3.47 -9.83 -12.00
C SER A 35 3.47 -8.43 -11.34
N GLU A 36 3.03 -7.42 -12.07
CA GLU A 36 3.65 -6.10 -12.05
C GLU A 36 2.67 -4.98 -11.65
N CYS A 37 1.50 -5.37 -11.15
CA CYS A 37 0.45 -4.44 -10.76
C CYS A 37 0.70 -4.01 -9.32
N PRO A 38 0.68 -2.70 -8.98
CA PRO A 38 0.81 -2.23 -7.59
C PRO A 38 -0.29 -2.75 -6.64
N MET A 39 -1.20 -3.57 -7.16
CA MET A 39 -2.38 -4.15 -6.53
C MET A 39 -2.45 -5.64 -6.84
N HIS A 40 -1.33 -6.36 -6.66
CA HIS A 40 -1.15 -7.69 -7.23
C HIS A 40 -2.25 -8.69 -6.83
N GLY A 41 -2.86 -8.55 -5.64
CA GLY A 41 -4.02 -9.35 -5.22
C GLY A 41 -5.40 -8.91 -5.73
N LEU A 42 -5.57 -7.71 -6.30
CA LEU A 42 -6.90 -7.19 -6.69
C LEU A 42 -7.34 -7.67 -8.07
N CYS A 43 -6.40 -7.94 -8.99
CA CYS A 43 -6.69 -8.44 -10.33
C CYS A 43 -7.29 -9.86 -10.25
N ASP A 44 -6.74 -10.68 -9.34
CA ASP A 44 -7.16 -12.05 -9.10
C ASP A 44 -8.61 -12.14 -8.57
N GLU A 45 -9.05 -11.14 -7.79
CA GLU A 45 -10.40 -11.11 -7.21
C GLU A 45 -11.46 -10.49 -8.14
N ILE A 46 -11.11 -9.47 -8.94
CA ILE A 46 -12.02 -8.91 -9.97
C ILE A 46 -12.28 -9.94 -11.08
N THR A 47 -11.34 -10.84 -11.35
CA THR A 47 -11.43 -11.88 -12.39
C THR A 47 -11.84 -13.27 -11.88
N GLY A 48 -11.92 -13.47 -10.56
CA GLY A 48 -12.45 -14.69 -9.94
C GLY A 48 -11.55 -15.93 -10.03
N GLN A 49 -10.22 -15.79 -10.01
CA GLN A 49 -9.29 -16.93 -10.05
C GLN A 49 -8.30 -16.90 -8.87
N SER A 50 -8.23 -18.02 -8.13
CA SER A 50 -7.22 -18.24 -7.08
C SER A 50 -6.15 -19.19 -7.62
N SER A 51 -4.89 -18.77 -7.65
CA SER A 51 -3.75 -19.66 -7.92
C SER A 51 -2.52 -19.27 -7.09
N LYS A 52 -2.14 -20.12 -6.14
CA LYS A 52 -0.82 -20.11 -5.50
C LYS A 52 0.22 -20.82 -6.39
N ASP A 53 1.47 -20.44 -6.18
CA ASP A 53 2.73 -21.00 -6.71
C ASP A 53 3.20 -20.54 -8.11
N LYS A 54 4.03 -19.50 -8.13
CA LYS A 54 5.24 -19.43 -8.99
C LYS A 54 6.41 -18.74 -8.26
N PRO A 55 7.68 -19.08 -8.59
CA PRO A 55 8.85 -18.56 -7.90
C PRO A 55 9.10 -17.09 -8.22
N GLN A 56 9.32 -16.27 -7.18
CA GLN A 56 9.74 -14.87 -7.30
C GLN A 56 11.09 -14.77 -8.03
N GLN A 57 11.10 -14.18 -9.23
CA GLN A 57 12.32 -13.73 -9.90
C GLN A 57 12.48 -12.22 -9.67
N PRO A 58 13.67 -11.72 -9.29
CA PRO A 58 13.87 -10.31 -8.96
C PRO A 58 14.04 -9.50 -10.25
N TYR A 59 12.97 -8.86 -10.75
CA TYR A 59 13.11 -7.93 -11.87
C TYR A 59 13.29 -6.49 -11.37
N ARG A 60 14.33 -5.84 -11.92
CA ARG A 60 14.75 -4.48 -11.58
C ARG A 60 13.76 -3.49 -12.17
N SER A 61 13.09 -2.70 -11.33
CA SER A 61 12.50 -1.42 -11.74
C SER A 61 13.63 -0.40 -11.91
N GLU A 62 14.40 -0.54 -12.99
CA GLU A 62 15.28 0.52 -13.44
C GLU A 62 14.41 1.72 -13.83
N CYS A 63 14.47 2.77 -13.03
CA CYS A 63 14.04 4.11 -13.40
C CYS A 63 15.25 4.90 -13.88
N PRO A 64 15.60 4.88 -15.18
CA PRO A 64 16.40 5.95 -15.75
C PRO A 64 15.48 7.15 -15.99
N MET A 65 15.27 7.98 -14.96
CA MET A 65 14.75 9.35 -15.16
C MET A 65 15.76 10.24 -15.92
N THR A 66 16.88 9.68 -16.38
CA THR A 66 17.90 10.36 -17.18
C THR A 66 17.65 10.35 -18.69
N ALA A 67 16.63 9.64 -19.21
CA ALA A 67 16.52 9.40 -20.65
C ALA A 67 15.27 9.96 -21.37
N ALA A 68 14.46 10.83 -20.75
CA ALA A 68 13.35 11.46 -21.47
C ALA A 68 13.06 12.91 -21.03
N ALA A 69 13.15 13.81 -22.01
CA ALA A 69 12.76 15.23 -22.02
C ALA A 69 13.74 16.23 -21.36
N SER A 70 14.53 16.87 -22.22
CA SER A 70 14.85 18.31 -22.20
C SER A 70 14.57 19.07 -20.90
N GLY A 71 15.54 19.10 -19.99
CA GLY A 71 15.95 20.30 -19.24
C GLY A 71 15.03 20.90 -18.16
N ASP A 72 13.78 21.26 -18.46
CA ASP A 72 13.17 22.42 -17.76
C ASP A 72 11.79 22.19 -17.12
N ASP A 73 11.19 20.99 -17.15
CA ASP A 73 9.76 20.83 -16.79
C ASP A 73 9.44 19.63 -15.87
N ILE A 74 10.36 19.30 -14.95
CA ILE A 74 10.11 18.35 -13.87
C ILE A 74 9.78 19.12 -12.60
N ASN A 75 8.60 18.86 -12.03
CA ASN A 75 8.20 19.51 -10.79
C ASN A 75 9.04 18.95 -9.61
N PRO A 76 9.84 19.78 -8.90
CA PRO A 76 10.73 19.30 -7.85
C PRO A 76 9.99 18.85 -6.58
N ALA A 77 8.69 19.13 -6.44
CA ALA A 77 7.90 18.74 -5.29
C ALA A 77 7.36 17.30 -5.39
N ASN A 78 7.23 16.74 -6.59
CA ASN A 78 6.72 15.39 -6.81
C ASN A 78 7.46 14.59 -7.88
N MET A 79 8.53 15.17 -8.45
CA MET A 79 9.33 14.61 -9.54
C MET A 79 8.51 14.17 -10.76
N MET A 80 7.32 14.75 -10.95
CA MET A 80 6.48 14.44 -12.10
C MET A 80 6.83 15.36 -13.27
N PRO A 81 6.88 14.83 -14.50
CA PRO A 81 6.91 15.64 -15.70
C PRO A 81 5.56 16.35 -15.91
N SER A 82 5.53 17.29 -16.85
CA SER A 82 4.30 17.97 -17.25
C SER A 82 3.14 16.99 -17.54
N PRO A 83 1.89 17.32 -17.12
CA PRO A 83 0.74 16.44 -17.29
C PRO A 83 0.47 16.09 -18.76
N ASN A 84 0.65 14.83 -19.15
CA ASN A 84 0.21 14.33 -20.45
C ASN A 84 -1.17 13.64 -20.35
N GLN A 85 -2.19 14.32 -20.88
CA GLN A 85 -3.58 13.88 -20.92
C GLN A 85 -4.02 13.41 -22.32
N GLN A 86 -3.10 13.28 -23.28
CA GLN A 86 -3.44 12.75 -24.60
C GLN A 86 -3.54 11.22 -24.55
N PRO A 87 -4.56 10.61 -25.19
CA PRO A 87 -4.65 9.16 -25.31
C PRO A 87 -3.41 8.57 -25.99
N ALA A 88 -3.00 7.38 -25.55
CA ALA A 88 -1.92 6.66 -26.23
C ALA A 88 -2.39 6.15 -27.61
N PRO A 89 -1.51 6.02 -28.62
CA PRO A 89 -1.90 5.60 -29.97
C PRO A 89 -2.67 4.27 -30.06
N ASP A 90 -2.45 3.38 -29.10
CA ASP A 90 -3.02 2.03 -29.02
C ASP A 90 -3.99 1.84 -27.84
N GLN A 91 -4.50 2.94 -27.29
CA GLN A 91 -5.41 2.90 -26.16
C GLN A 91 -6.78 2.33 -26.57
N PRO A 92 -7.29 1.28 -25.90
CA PRO A 92 -8.49 0.55 -26.34
C PRO A 92 -9.81 1.29 -26.08
N PHE A 93 -9.84 2.23 -25.14
CA PHE A 93 -11.05 2.98 -24.77
C PHE A 93 -10.69 4.38 -24.24
N PRO A 94 -11.59 5.37 -24.35
CA PRO A 94 -11.35 6.70 -23.81
C PRO A 94 -11.27 6.67 -22.28
N LEU A 95 -10.39 7.48 -21.70
CA LEU A 95 -10.23 7.60 -20.25
C LEU A 95 -10.55 9.04 -19.80
N PRO A 96 -11.21 9.21 -18.63
CA PRO A 96 -11.42 10.53 -18.04
C PRO A 96 -10.11 11.28 -17.78
N THR A 97 -10.13 12.57 -18.08
CA THR A 97 -9.02 13.50 -17.88
C THR A 97 -9.18 14.36 -16.62
N GLU A 98 -10.34 14.32 -15.97
CA GLU A 98 -10.63 15.04 -14.73
C GLU A 98 -9.69 14.56 -13.61
N ARG A 99 -9.19 15.52 -12.82
CA ARG A 99 -8.35 15.24 -11.65
C ARG A 99 -9.17 15.37 -10.38
N GLN A 100 -8.84 14.56 -9.38
CA GLN A 100 -9.51 14.59 -8.09
C GLN A 100 -8.66 15.32 -7.05
N ARG A 101 -9.28 16.22 -6.27
CA ARG A 101 -8.64 16.83 -5.10
C ARG A 101 -8.48 15.80 -3.98
N SER A 102 -7.28 15.75 -3.41
CA SER A 102 -6.96 14.95 -2.23
C SER A 102 -7.43 15.64 -0.94
N ARG A 103 -7.37 14.88 0.15
CA ARG A 103 -7.55 15.41 1.51
C ARG A 103 -6.25 15.97 2.11
N ILE A 104 -5.16 15.93 1.34
CA ILE A 104 -3.81 16.22 1.81
C ILE A 104 -3.50 17.71 1.56
N PRO A 105 -3.33 18.53 2.60
CA PRO A 105 -2.98 19.94 2.45
C PRO A 105 -1.62 20.11 1.77
N LYS A 106 -1.52 21.09 0.87
CA LYS A 106 -0.30 21.36 0.12
C LYS A 106 0.49 22.50 0.76
N ALA A 107 1.75 22.25 1.11
CA ALA A 107 2.63 23.29 1.62
C ALA A 107 3.07 24.23 0.49
N GLY A 108 3.11 25.54 0.77
CA GLY A 108 3.44 26.57 -0.22
C GLY A 108 2.33 26.86 -1.24
N GLY A 109 1.17 26.21 -1.10
CA GLY A 109 -0.05 26.55 -1.83
C GLY A 109 -0.85 27.69 -1.19
N ALA A 110 -1.94 28.08 -1.83
CA ALA A 110 -2.92 28.98 -1.24
C ALA A 110 -3.54 28.38 0.03
N GLU A 111 -4.13 29.22 0.87
CA GLU A 111 -4.82 28.74 2.07
C GLU A 111 -5.95 27.76 1.71
N GLY A 112 -5.93 26.58 2.32
CA GLY A 112 -6.88 25.50 2.02
C GLY A 112 -6.60 24.73 0.71
N GLU A 113 -5.51 25.01 -0.01
CA GLU A 113 -5.13 24.24 -1.19
C GLU A 113 -4.69 22.82 -0.81
N THR A 114 -5.20 21.82 -1.51
CA THR A 114 -4.80 20.42 -1.37
C THR A 114 -4.11 19.91 -2.63
N TRP A 115 -3.40 18.79 -2.49
CA TRP A 115 -2.82 18.09 -3.63
C TRP A 115 -3.92 17.54 -4.55
N GLU A 116 -3.61 17.38 -5.83
CA GLU A 116 -4.51 16.76 -6.80
C GLU A 116 -3.92 15.45 -7.32
N TYR A 117 -4.73 14.40 -7.30
CA TYR A 117 -4.38 13.11 -7.87
C TYR A 117 -4.33 13.17 -9.41
N PRO A 118 -3.53 12.30 -10.05
CA PRO A 118 -3.54 12.17 -11.50
C PRO A 118 -4.93 11.71 -11.99
N SER A 119 -5.31 12.14 -13.19
CA SER A 119 -6.49 11.61 -13.88
C SER A 119 -6.26 10.17 -14.32
N GLN A 120 -7.32 9.51 -14.81
CA GLN A 120 -7.19 8.16 -15.35
C GLN A 120 -6.29 8.11 -16.57
N GLN A 121 -6.43 9.07 -17.47
CA GLN A 121 -5.57 9.19 -18.63
C GLN A 121 -4.11 9.44 -18.25
N MET A 122 -3.85 10.29 -17.25
CA MET A 122 -2.49 10.52 -16.75
C MET A 122 -1.88 9.26 -16.14
N PHE A 123 -2.67 8.51 -15.36
CA PHE A 123 -2.24 7.26 -14.74
C PHE A 123 -1.90 6.21 -15.80
N TRP A 124 -2.78 6.02 -16.81
CA TRP A 124 -2.55 5.13 -17.94
C TRP A 124 -1.22 5.43 -18.65
N ASN A 125 -1.02 6.70 -19.00
CA ASN A 125 0.20 7.17 -19.66
C ASN A 125 1.45 6.98 -18.79
N ALA A 126 1.32 7.17 -17.47
CA ALA A 126 2.41 6.96 -16.53
C ALA A 126 2.82 5.49 -16.43
N MET A 127 1.85 4.59 -16.42
CA MET A 127 2.11 3.15 -16.41
C MET A 127 2.75 2.69 -17.73
N LEU A 128 2.27 3.16 -18.88
CA LEU A 128 2.94 2.88 -20.17
C LEU A 128 4.43 3.27 -20.16
N ARG A 129 4.78 4.43 -19.57
CA ARG A 129 6.20 4.82 -19.41
C ARG A 129 7.00 3.89 -18.51
N LYS A 130 6.34 3.21 -17.57
CA LYS A 130 6.94 2.18 -16.70
C LYS A 130 7.05 0.81 -17.40
N GLY A 131 6.71 0.73 -18.68
CA GLY A 131 6.80 -0.52 -19.47
C GLY A 131 5.57 -1.41 -19.38
N TRP A 132 4.49 -0.94 -18.75
CA TRP A 132 3.27 -1.72 -18.60
C TRP A 132 2.58 -1.99 -19.95
N LYS A 133 2.12 -3.23 -20.14
CA LYS A 133 1.47 -3.68 -21.37
C LYS A 133 -0.01 -3.97 -21.14
N TRP A 134 -0.82 -2.91 -21.16
CA TRP A 134 -2.25 -3.00 -20.88
C TRP A 134 -3.04 -3.96 -21.80
N ARG A 135 -2.60 -4.13 -23.06
CA ARG A 135 -3.25 -5.05 -24.03
C ARG A 135 -3.32 -6.50 -23.56
N GLU A 136 -2.34 -6.94 -22.76
CA GLU A 136 -2.27 -8.32 -22.30
C GLU A 136 -3.16 -8.56 -21.07
N ALA A 137 -3.68 -7.49 -20.44
CA ALA A 137 -4.39 -7.55 -19.17
C ALA A 137 -5.93 -7.56 -19.29
N ASP A 138 -6.50 -7.51 -20.51
CA ASP A 138 -7.95 -7.46 -20.80
C ASP A 138 -8.74 -6.51 -19.87
N LEU A 139 -8.18 -5.32 -19.63
CA LEU A 139 -8.76 -4.34 -18.71
C LEU A 139 -9.96 -3.64 -19.33
N LYS A 140 -10.95 -3.35 -18.49
CA LYS A 140 -12.12 -2.55 -18.83
C LYS A 140 -12.00 -1.13 -18.24
N PRO A 141 -12.75 -0.15 -18.76
CA PRO A 141 -12.78 1.20 -18.20
C PRO A 141 -13.10 1.22 -16.69
N GLU A 142 -13.98 0.33 -16.24
CA GLU A 142 -14.39 0.22 -14.84
C GLU A 142 -13.22 -0.21 -13.93
N ASP A 143 -12.34 -1.09 -14.42
CA ASP A 143 -11.16 -1.55 -13.68
C ASP A 143 -10.20 -0.40 -13.42
N MET A 144 -10.01 0.48 -14.42
CA MET A 144 -9.18 1.68 -14.27
C MET A 144 -9.73 2.62 -13.20
N ALA A 145 -11.06 2.83 -13.19
CA ALA A 145 -11.71 3.64 -12.18
C ALA A 145 -11.53 3.06 -10.76
N HIS A 146 -11.63 1.74 -10.62
CA HIS A 146 -11.39 1.05 -9.33
C HIS A 146 -9.94 1.17 -8.87
N ILE A 147 -8.97 0.90 -9.75
CA ILE A 147 -7.53 0.98 -9.43
C ILE A 147 -7.17 2.37 -8.90
N ILE A 148 -7.65 3.42 -9.55
CA ILE A 148 -7.34 4.80 -9.18
C ILE A 148 -8.01 5.19 -7.88
N ARG A 149 -9.29 4.79 -7.69
CA ARG A 149 -9.99 5.02 -6.43
C ARG A 149 -9.23 4.42 -5.25
N ILE A 150 -8.71 3.21 -5.42
CA ILE A 150 -7.93 2.53 -4.37
C ILE A 150 -6.59 3.22 -4.14
N HIS A 151 -5.86 3.61 -5.19
CA HIS A 151 -4.61 4.37 -5.03
C HIS A 151 -4.82 5.69 -4.28
N ASN A 152 -5.87 6.43 -4.63
CA ASN A 152 -6.20 7.70 -3.98
C ASN A 152 -6.56 7.47 -2.50
N ALA A 153 -7.33 6.42 -2.19
CA ALA A 153 -7.65 6.04 -0.82
C ALA A 153 -6.40 5.62 -0.03
N ASN A 154 -5.49 4.86 -0.63
CA ASN A 154 -4.23 4.46 0.00
C ASN A 154 -3.34 5.68 0.31
N ASN A 155 -3.32 6.69 -0.57
CA ASN A 155 -2.60 7.93 -0.31
C ASN A 155 -3.22 8.73 0.83
N ASP A 156 -4.54 8.87 0.86
CA ASP A 156 -5.24 9.54 1.96
C ASP A 156 -5.00 8.79 3.30
N HIS A 157 -5.00 7.45 3.30
CA HIS A 157 -4.70 6.65 4.48
C HIS A 157 -3.24 6.79 4.94
N ALA A 158 -2.29 6.86 4.00
CA ALA A 158 -0.89 7.15 4.33
C ALA A 158 -0.75 8.53 4.99
N TRP A 159 -1.51 9.53 4.55
CA TRP A 159 -1.56 10.83 5.20
C TRP A 159 -2.15 10.75 6.62
N GLU A 160 -3.22 10.00 6.84
CA GLU A 160 -3.77 9.77 8.18
C GLU A 160 -2.76 9.13 9.13
N GLU A 161 -1.97 8.17 8.65
CA GLU A 161 -0.88 7.57 9.43
C GLU A 161 0.24 8.59 9.74
N VAL A 162 0.58 9.48 8.81
CA VAL A 162 1.50 10.60 9.07
C VAL A 162 0.93 11.51 10.18
N LEU A 163 -0.36 11.83 10.13
CA LEU A 163 -1.00 12.67 11.14
C LEU A 163 -0.98 12.04 12.54
N LYS A 164 -1.03 10.70 12.65
CA LYS A 164 -0.86 10.00 13.94
C LYS A 164 0.51 10.25 14.56
N TRP A 165 1.55 10.33 13.75
CA TRP A 165 2.90 10.71 14.23
C TRP A 165 2.98 12.20 14.58
N GLU A 166 2.39 13.05 13.73
CA GLU A 166 2.34 14.50 13.99
C GLU A 166 1.54 14.86 15.24
N ALA A 167 0.63 13.99 15.71
CA ALA A 167 -0.08 14.17 16.98
C ALA A 167 0.85 14.27 18.20
N LEU A 168 2.05 13.66 18.14
CA LEU A 168 3.09 13.81 19.17
C LEU A 168 3.57 15.27 19.29
N HIS A 169 3.39 16.05 18.22
CA HIS A 169 3.86 17.42 18.04
C HIS A 169 2.71 18.42 17.89
N ALA A 170 1.48 18.04 18.27
CA ALA A 170 0.30 18.91 18.13
C ALA A 170 0.43 20.26 18.86
N LYS A 171 1.27 20.34 19.90
CA LYS A 171 1.58 21.60 20.60
C LYS A 171 2.47 22.54 19.78
N GLU A 172 3.26 22.00 18.87
CA GLU A 172 4.16 22.74 17.99
C GLU A 172 3.44 23.20 16.72
N CYS A 173 2.60 22.33 16.16
CA CYS A 173 1.88 22.59 14.91
C CYS A 173 0.57 21.81 14.86
N CYS A 174 -0.55 22.51 14.68
CA CYS A 174 -1.87 21.90 14.52
C CYS A 174 -2.24 21.62 13.05
N THR A 175 -1.48 22.16 12.10
CA THR A 175 -1.82 22.17 10.67
C THR A 175 -0.62 21.75 9.80
N PRO A 176 -0.06 20.53 9.99
CA PRO A 176 1.00 20.03 9.13
C PRO A 176 0.52 19.89 7.69
N ARG A 177 1.41 20.14 6.71
CA ARG A 177 1.08 20.11 5.27
C ARG A 177 2.10 19.29 4.49
N LEU A 178 1.69 18.58 3.45
CA LEU A 178 2.62 17.84 2.60
C LEU A 178 3.34 18.81 1.66
N LYS A 179 4.67 18.87 1.78
CA LYS A 179 5.54 19.74 0.98
C LYS A 179 6.05 19.06 -0.28
N LYS A 180 6.55 17.84 -0.14
CA LYS A 180 7.11 17.06 -1.25
C LYS A 180 6.85 15.58 -1.06
N PHE A 181 6.78 14.82 -2.14
CA PHE A 181 6.77 13.37 -2.10
C PHE A 181 7.59 12.79 -3.26
N GLY A 182 8.16 11.61 -3.07
CA GLY A 182 8.93 10.95 -4.12
C GLY A 182 8.94 9.44 -3.95
N GLY A 183 8.75 8.73 -5.06
CA GLY A 183 8.85 7.27 -5.13
C GLY A 183 10.30 6.79 -5.07
N LYS A 184 10.54 5.73 -4.30
CA LYS A 184 11.84 5.09 -4.05
C LYS A 184 11.73 3.57 -4.08
N ALA A 185 11.06 3.03 -5.10
CA ALA A 185 10.66 1.63 -5.19
C ALA A 185 11.80 0.60 -4.95
N THR A 186 13.04 0.88 -5.36
CA THR A 186 14.18 -0.03 -5.23
C THR A 186 15.12 0.29 -4.07
N ASP A 187 14.99 1.47 -3.46
CA ASP A 187 15.77 1.85 -2.29
C ASP A 187 15.04 1.30 -1.07
N TYR A 188 15.22 0.04 -0.72
CA TYR A 188 14.51 -0.53 0.43
C TYR A 188 15.04 0.03 1.75
N SER A 189 14.12 0.37 2.65
CA SER A 189 14.50 0.85 3.98
C SER A 189 15.30 -0.22 4.75
N PRO A 190 16.20 0.16 5.68
CA PRO A 190 16.92 -0.81 6.50
C PRO A 190 15.98 -1.79 7.24
N ARG A 191 14.83 -1.28 7.69
CA ARG A 191 13.78 -2.08 8.33
C ARG A 191 13.16 -3.10 7.37
N ALA A 192 12.83 -2.71 6.15
CA ALA A 192 12.30 -3.62 5.12
C ALA A 192 13.31 -4.73 4.78
N ARG A 193 14.60 -4.38 4.66
CA ARG A 193 15.69 -5.35 4.40
C ARG A 193 15.83 -6.37 5.53
N ILE A 194 15.80 -5.93 6.78
CA ILE A 194 15.88 -6.82 7.95
C ILE A 194 14.64 -7.72 8.03
N ARG A 195 13.44 -7.19 7.82
CA ARG A 195 12.20 -7.99 7.79
C ARG A 195 12.25 -9.04 6.67
N SER A 196 12.73 -8.67 5.49
CA SER A 196 12.90 -9.61 4.39
C SER A 196 13.86 -10.74 4.70
N TRP A 197 14.97 -10.43 5.37
CA TRP A 197 15.90 -11.46 5.86
C TRP A 197 15.26 -12.44 6.87
N LEU A 198 14.22 -12.03 7.59
CA LEU A 198 13.43 -12.87 8.49
C LEU A 198 12.27 -13.61 7.79
N GLY A 199 12.17 -13.55 6.47
CA GLY A 199 11.16 -14.26 5.68
C GLY A 199 9.86 -13.49 5.42
N TYR A 200 9.80 -12.20 5.75
CA TYR A 200 8.67 -11.34 5.36
C TYR A 200 8.83 -10.81 3.92
N GLU A 201 7.73 -10.44 3.29
CA GLU A 201 7.78 -9.83 1.96
C GLU A 201 8.36 -8.40 2.00
N LEU A 202 9.08 -8.03 0.93
CA LEU A 202 9.52 -6.65 0.72
C LEU A 202 8.32 -5.78 0.34
N PRO A 203 8.35 -4.47 0.65
CA PRO A 203 7.31 -3.57 0.19
C PRO A 203 7.34 -3.50 -1.34
N PHE A 204 6.16 -3.55 -1.96
CA PHE A 204 6.05 -3.42 -3.41
C PHE A 204 6.22 -1.97 -3.86
N ASP A 205 6.01 -1.02 -2.95
CA ASP A 205 6.20 0.41 -3.21
C ASP A 205 6.72 1.11 -1.95
N ARG A 206 7.69 2.02 -2.13
CA ARG A 206 8.25 2.85 -1.05
C ARG A 206 8.20 4.30 -1.47
N HIS A 207 7.76 5.15 -0.55
CA HIS A 207 7.75 6.59 -0.72
C HIS A 207 8.48 7.30 0.43
N ASP A 208 9.16 8.39 0.08
CA ASP A 208 9.63 9.38 1.06
C ASP A 208 8.76 10.63 0.91
N TRP A 209 8.11 11.06 2.00
CA TRP A 209 7.31 12.28 2.05
C TRP A 209 8.00 13.32 2.92
N ILE A 210 7.97 14.59 2.50
CA ILE A 210 8.46 15.72 3.27
C ILE A 210 7.25 16.53 3.73
N VAL A 211 7.06 16.59 5.03
CA VAL A 211 5.98 17.33 5.69
C VAL A 211 6.52 18.66 6.19
N ASP A 212 5.81 19.74 5.88
CA ASP A 212 5.98 21.04 6.49
C ASP A 212 5.19 21.08 7.80
N ARG A 213 5.89 20.88 8.91
CA ARG A 213 5.39 21.10 10.27
C ARG A 213 5.61 22.56 10.64
N CYS A 214 4.74 23.43 10.14
CA CYS A 214 4.73 24.86 10.46
C CYS A 214 6.10 25.55 10.30
N GLY A 215 6.83 25.26 9.22
CA GLY A 215 8.16 25.79 8.91
C GLY A 215 9.30 24.79 9.09
N LYS A 216 9.07 23.66 9.78
CA LYS A 216 10.04 22.57 9.93
C LYS A 216 9.77 21.47 8.92
N GLU A 217 10.78 21.10 8.13
CA GLU A 217 10.68 19.95 7.23
C GLU A 217 10.97 18.64 7.97
N VAL A 218 10.02 17.71 7.92
CA VAL A 218 10.13 16.39 8.54
C VAL A 218 9.94 15.33 7.46
N ARG A 219 10.91 14.44 7.32
CA ARG A 219 10.85 13.35 6.35
C ARG A 219 10.20 12.12 6.96
N TYR A 220 9.24 11.56 6.24
CA TYR A 220 8.56 10.31 6.53
C TYR A 220 8.95 9.25 5.49
N VAL A 221 9.10 8.02 5.95
CA VAL A 221 9.27 6.82 5.11
C VAL A 221 7.96 6.04 5.18
N ILE A 222 7.43 5.70 4.02
CA ILE A 222 6.16 4.98 3.85
C ILE A 222 6.46 3.75 3.00
N ASP A 223 6.39 2.57 3.62
CA ASP A 223 6.50 1.29 2.92
C ASP A 223 5.09 0.69 2.76
N TYR A 224 4.72 0.36 1.51
CA TYR A 224 3.46 -0.30 1.17
C TYR A 224 3.71 -1.81 0.99
N TYR A 225 3.00 -2.62 1.76
CA TYR A 225 3.05 -4.08 1.68
C TYR A 225 1.71 -4.64 1.23
N ASP A 226 1.73 -5.78 0.55
CA ASP A 226 0.51 -6.52 0.23
C ASP A 226 -0.13 -7.00 1.54
N GLY A 227 -1.42 -6.70 1.71
CA GLY A 227 -2.19 -7.08 2.90
C GLY A 227 -2.80 -8.48 2.83
N GLY A 228 -2.64 -9.18 1.70
CA GLY A 228 -3.34 -10.41 1.44
C GLY A 228 -4.81 -10.18 1.11
N MET A 229 -5.66 -11.15 1.43
CA MET A 229 -7.09 -11.13 1.06
C MET A 229 -7.80 -9.91 1.66
N VAL A 230 -8.33 -9.06 0.78
CA VAL A 230 -9.03 -7.84 1.18
C VAL A 230 -10.39 -8.20 1.76
N ASN A 231 -10.69 -7.72 2.96
CA ASN A 231 -12.07 -7.73 3.44
C ASN A 231 -12.75 -6.48 2.89
N ALA A 232 -13.75 -6.66 2.03
CA ALA A 232 -14.54 -5.60 1.40
C ALA A 232 -15.10 -4.57 2.41
N GLU A 233 -15.29 -4.95 3.66
CA GLU A 233 -15.75 -4.05 4.73
C GLU A 233 -14.65 -3.10 5.24
N SER A 234 -13.38 -3.49 5.14
CA SER A 234 -12.28 -2.73 5.74
C SER A 234 -11.72 -1.62 4.84
N SER A 235 -11.96 -1.69 3.51
CA SER A 235 -11.39 -0.77 2.50
C SER A 235 -9.86 -0.55 2.64
N ARG A 236 -9.13 -1.46 3.31
CA ARG A 236 -7.68 -1.40 3.51
C ARG A 236 -7.03 -2.39 2.56
N PHE A 237 -6.57 -1.89 1.44
CA PHE A 237 -6.02 -2.72 0.36
C PHE A 237 -4.51 -2.93 0.44
N ALA A 238 -3.81 -2.13 1.26
CA ALA A 238 -2.38 -2.27 1.52
C ALA A 238 -2.09 -2.13 3.01
N LEU A 239 -1.13 -2.90 3.50
CA LEU A 239 -0.55 -2.70 4.83
C LEU A 239 0.48 -1.59 4.75
N LEU A 240 0.28 -0.53 5.53
CA LEU A 240 1.16 0.64 5.55
C LEU A 240 2.10 0.60 6.75
N ASP A 241 3.40 0.74 6.51
CA ASP A 241 4.39 1.03 7.55
C ASP A 241 4.90 2.47 7.36
N VAL A 242 4.23 3.40 8.04
CA VAL A 242 4.55 4.83 8.04
C VAL A 242 5.34 5.19 9.30
N ARG A 243 6.44 5.92 9.11
CA ARG A 243 7.29 6.36 10.22
C ARG A 243 8.18 7.56 9.87
N PRO A 244 8.56 8.37 10.86
CA PRO A 244 9.61 9.37 10.68
C PRO A 244 10.94 8.73 10.25
N ALA A 245 11.68 9.42 9.38
CA ALA A 245 12.99 8.99 8.93
C ALA A 245 14.03 9.09 10.05
N PHE A 246 15.07 8.26 10.00
CA PHE A 246 16.17 8.25 10.99
C PHE A 246 17.23 9.32 10.70
N ASP A 247 16.82 10.54 10.38
CA ASP A 247 17.70 11.66 10.03
C ASP A 247 17.74 12.77 11.09
N SER A 248 16.94 12.66 12.16
CA SER A 248 16.97 13.60 13.28
C SER A 248 16.81 12.90 14.63
N PHE A 249 17.36 13.51 15.69
CA PHE A 249 17.20 13.01 17.06
C PHE A 249 15.74 12.98 17.51
N GLU A 250 14.95 13.98 17.11
CA GLU A 250 13.51 14.03 17.42
C GLU A 250 12.78 12.84 16.78
N ASN A 251 13.04 12.56 15.51
CA ASN A 251 12.42 11.42 14.81
C ASN A 251 12.81 10.08 15.44
N ILE A 252 14.07 9.94 15.87
CA ILE A 252 14.53 8.75 16.61
C ILE A 252 13.75 8.63 17.92
N TRP A 253 13.64 9.73 18.68
CA TRP A 253 12.95 9.76 19.97
C TRP A 253 11.45 9.46 19.82
N ASP A 254 10.79 10.00 18.81
CA ASP A 254 9.39 9.71 18.50
C ASP A 254 9.17 8.23 18.28
N ARG A 255 10.05 7.61 17.48
CA ARG A 255 9.98 6.18 17.21
C ARG A 255 10.20 5.35 18.47
N MET A 256 11.10 5.76 19.36
CA MET A 256 11.29 5.11 20.66
C MET A 256 10.04 5.23 21.54
N LYS A 257 9.45 6.43 21.66
CA LYS A 257 8.21 6.66 22.41
C LYS A 257 7.08 5.77 21.91
N VAL A 258 6.82 5.76 20.60
CA VAL A 258 5.74 4.96 20.00
C VAL A 258 6.03 3.47 20.12
N ALA A 259 7.28 3.03 19.98
CA ALA A 259 7.65 1.64 20.21
C ALA A 259 7.39 1.21 21.67
N TRP A 260 7.75 2.06 22.63
CA TRP A 260 7.48 1.83 24.06
C TRP A 260 5.98 1.76 24.34
N TRP A 261 5.18 2.67 23.80
CA TRP A 261 3.72 2.64 23.95
C TRP A 261 3.11 1.39 23.34
N ARG A 262 3.54 1.00 22.13
CA ARG A 262 3.07 -0.25 21.52
C ARG A 262 3.41 -1.46 22.38
N TRP A 263 4.56 -1.47 23.04
CA TRP A 263 4.95 -2.56 23.93
C TRP A 263 4.12 -2.58 25.24
N THR A 264 3.87 -1.41 25.83
CA THR A 264 3.24 -1.30 27.16
C THR A 264 1.72 -1.21 27.15
N VAL A 265 1.11 -0.77 26.05
CA VAL A 265 -0.35 -0.65 25.90
C VAL A 265 -0.95 -1.90 25.24
N ALA A 266 -0.21 -2.59 24.35
CA ALA A 266 -0.68 -3.85 23.77
C ALA A 266 -0.72 -5.02 24.79
N SER A 267 -0.22 -4.81 26.01
CA SER A 267 -0.25 -5.78 27.10
C SER A 267 -1.52 -5.73 27.97
N GLU A 268 -2.49 -4.84 27.70
CA GLU A 268 -3.81 -4.93 28.36
C GLU A 268 -4.78 -5.73 27.48
N PRO A 269 -5.07 -7.00 27.81
CA PRO A 269 -6.18 -7.71 27.17
C PRO A 269 -7.49 -6.98 27.50
N GLU A 270 -8.40 -6.90 26.52
CA GLU A 270 -9.74 -6.35 26.68
C GLU A 270 -10.51 -7.09 27.80
N SER A 271 -10.36 -6.66 29.04
CA SER A 271 -11.17 -7.12 30.17
C SER A 271 -12.10 -6.02 30.70
N ILE A 272 -12.24 -4.91 29.96
CA ILE A 272 -13.03 -3.75 30.40
C ILE A 272 -14.43 -3.73 29.75
N SER A 273 -14.74 -4.60 28.80
CA SER A 273 -16.07 -4.67 28.18
C SER A 273 -17.14 -5.38 29.03
N GLU A 274 -16.76 -6.20 30.02
CA GLU A 274 -17.74 -6.92 30.88
C GLU A 274 -18.19 -6.13 32.12
N THR A 275 -17.48 -5.07 32.52
CA THR A 275 -17.84 -4.35 33.76
C THR A 275 -18.97 -3.32 33.54
N VAL A 276 -19.23 -2.90 32.30
CA VAL A 276 -20.29 -1.92 32.01
C VAL A 276 -21.68 -2.58 31.88
N GLN A 277 -21.75 -3.87 31.52
CA GLN A 277 -23.04 -4.58 31.43
C GLN A 277 -23.61 -5.01 32.79
N SER A 278 -22.78 -5.21 33.82
CA SER A 278 -23.25 -5.64 35.14
C SER A 278 -23.84 -4.53 36.01
N GLN A 279 -23.55 -3.25 35.71
CA GLN A 279 -24.13 -2.12 36.47
C GLN A 279 -25.49 -1.63 35.94
N GLN A 280 -25.88 -2.01 34.71
CA GLN A 280 -27.18 -1.64 34.14
C GLN A 280 -28.30 -2.67 34.37
N GLN A 281 -27.99 -3.86 34.88
CA GLN A 281 -29.00 -4.86 35.26
C GLN A 281 -29.37 -4.83 36.75
N GLY A 282 -28.69 -4.04 37.58
CA GLY A 282 -28.92 -3.96 39.02
C GLY A 282 -29.99 -2.97 39.49
N THR A 283 -30.53 -2.11 38.63
CA THR A 283 -31.45 -1.02 39.03
C THR A 283 -32.89 -1.17 38.53
N ALA A 284 -33.23 -2.29 37.86
CA ALA A 284 -34.57 -2.53 37.30
C ALA A 284 -35.42 -3.53 38.11
N ALA A 285 -35.13 -3.70 39.41
CA ALA A 285 -35.90 -4.59 40.29
C ALA A 285 -36.18 -3.94 41.65
N SER A 286 -36.87 -2.80 41.67
CA SER A 286 -37.58 -2.27 42.84
C SER A 286 -38.48 -1.13 42.38
N HIS A 287 -39.74 -1.43 42.05
CA HIS A 287 -40.93 -0.62 42.29
C HIS A 287 -42.18 -1.33 41.77
#